data_AF-A0A6I6MJC2-F1
#
_entry.id   AF-A0A6I6MJC2-F1
#
_cell.length_a   1.000
_cell.length_b   1.000
_cell.length_c   1.000
_cell.angle_alpha   90.00
_cell.angle_beta   90.00
_cell.angle_gamma   90.00
#
_symmetry.space_group_name_H-M   'P 1'
#
loop_
_entity.id
_entity.type
_entity.pdbx_description
1 polymer ?
#
loop_
_entity_poly.entity_id
_entity_poly.type
_entity_poly.pdbx_seq_one_letter_code
_entity_poly.pdbx_strand_id
1 'polypeptide(L)' 'MSEPSFEALRTRAYELADTGRYNTWEEIGKALEADGVAMASKRLSADPVLTRMLTTRCEQAKDRYGR' A
#
# COMPACT_ATOMS: atom_id res chain seq x y z
N MET A 1 -17.72 -9.17 -8.79
CA MET A 1 -16.31 -9.29 -8.37
C MET A 1 -16.31 -9.33 -6.86
N SER A 2 -15.82 -10.42 -6.26
CA SER A 2 -15.68 -10.50 -4.81
C SER A 2 -14.58 -9.54 -4.37
N GLU A 3 -14.81 -8.78 -3.31
CA GLU A 3 -13.79 -7.92 -2.73
C GLU A 3 -12.58 -8.76 -2.29
N PRO A 4 -11.34 -8.31 -2.53
CA PRO A 4 -10.17 -9.05 -2.10
C PRO A 4 -10.16 -9.18 -0.58
N SER A 5 -9.69 -10.34 -0.10
CA SER A 5 -9.45 -10.57 1.32
C SER A 5 -8.46 -9.54 1.87
N PHE A 6 -8.49 -9.29 3.18
CA PHE A 6 -7.55 -8.35 3.80
C PHE A 6 -6.09 -8.78 3.61
N GLU A 7 -5.82 -10.09 3.58
CA GLU A 7 -4.49 -10.63 3.30
C GLU A 7 -4.04 -10.32 1.86
N ALA A 8 -4.92 -10.50 0.87
CA ALA A 8 -4.62 -10.16 -0.52
C ALA A 8 -4.38 -8.65 -0.70
N LEU A 9 -5.19 -7.82 -0.02
CA LEU A 9 -5.00 -6.37 0.02
C LEU A 9 -3.63 -6.00 0.62
N ARG A 10 -3.27 -6.61 1.75
CA ARG A 10 -1.99 -6.37 2.43
C ARG A 10 -0.80 -6.74 1.55
N THR A 11 -0.86 -7.90 0.89
CA THR A 11 0.19 -8.34 -0.04
C THR A 11 0.36 -7.34 -1.17
N ARG A 12 -0.74 -6.93 -1.82
CA ARG A 12 -0.72 -5.93 -2.89
C ARG A 12 -0.19 -4.57 -2.45
N ALA A 13 -0.56 -4.13 -1.25
CA ALA A 13 -0.04 -2.88 -0.69
C ALA A 13 1.49 -2.93 -0.51
N TYR A 14 2.03 -4.07 -0.05
CA TYR A 14 3.47 -4.25 0.07
C TYR A 14 4.19 -4.32 -1.28
N GLU A 15 3.61 -5.00 -2.26
CA GLU A 15 4.15 -5.03 -3.62
C GLU A 15 4.27 -3.60 -4.17
N LEU A 16 3.24 -2.77 -3.99
CA LEU A 16 3.25 -1.37 -4.41
C LEU A 16 4.30 -0.55 -3.64
N ALA A 17 4.41 -0.74 -2.32
CA ALA A 17 5.42 -0.06 -1.50
C ALA A 17 6.86 -0.36 -1.95
N ASP A 18 7.13 -1.62 -2.35
CA ASP A 18 8.47 -2.05 -2.78
C ASP A 18 8.85 -1.48 -4.16
N THR A 19 7.90 -1.01 -4.96
CA THR A 19 8.21 -0.41 -6.28
C THR A 19 8.98 0.91 -6.20
N GLY A 20 9.02 1.57 -5.04
CA GLY A 20 9.60 2.90 -4.86
C GLY A 20 8.84 4.02 -5.60
N ARG A 21 7.68 3.73 -6.21
CA ARG A 21 6.87 4.71 -6.95
C ARG A 21 5.99 5.57 -6.04
N TYR A 22 5.68 5.08 -4.86
CA TYR A 22 4.80 5.73 -3.90
C TYR A 22 5.59 6.18 -2.68
N ASN A 23 5.24 7.33 -2.10
CA ASN A 23 5.91 7.90 -0.95
C ASN A 23 5.18 7.55 0.35
N THR A 24 3.86 7.38 0.30
CA THR A 24 3.05 7.10 1.51
C THR A 24 2.08 5.94 1.29
N TRP A 25 1.63 5.35 2.42
CA TRP A 25 0.59 4.32 2.40
C TRP A 25 -0.75 4.84 1.84
N GLU A 26 -1.02 6.14 1.95
CA GLU A 26 -2.24 6.76 1.41
C GLU A 26 -2.22 6.76 -0.13
N GLU A 27 -1.07 7.00 -0.75
CA GLU A 27 -0.92 6.90 -2.21
C GLU A 27 -1.13 5.46 -2.68
N ILE A 28 -0.63 4.48 -1.93
CA ILE A 28 -0.88 3.05 -2.18
C ILE A 28 -2.37 2.74 -2.07
N GLY A 29 -3.05 3.23 -1.02
CA GLY A 29 -4.48 3.03 -0.83
C GLY A 29 -5.30 3.57 -2.01
N LYS A 30 -4.97 4.78 -2.50
CA LYS A 30 -5.60 5.37 -3.68
C LYS A 30 -5.33 4.58 -4.96
N ALA A 31 -4.11 4.07 -5.14
CA ALA A 31 -3.77 3.23 -6.29
C ALA A 31 -4.60 1.94 -6.31
N LEU A 32 -4.76 1.31 -5.13
CA LEU A 32 -5.60 0.11 -4.99
C LEU A 32 -7.08 0.40 -5.23
N GLU A 33 -7.57 1.56 -4.80
CA GLU A 33 -8.93 2.01 -5.11
C GLU A 33 -9.13 2.23 -6.61
N ALA A 34 -8.14 2.80 -7.31
CA ALA A 34 -8.16 2.94 -8.77
C ALA A 34 -8.13 1.58 -9.50
N ASP A 35 -7.47 0.57 -8.93
CA ASP A 35 -7.47 -0.82 -9.41
C ASP A 35 -8.77 -1.59 -9.07
N GLY A 36 -9.77 -0.92 -8.48
CA GLY A 36 -11.09 -1.49 -8.20
C GLY A 36 -11.25 -2.09 -6.79
N VAL A 37 -10.29 -1.87 -5.88
CA VAL A 37 -10.40 -2.28 -4.48
C VAL A 37 -11.06 -1.18 -3.66
N ALA A 38 -12.40 -1.21 -3.59
CA ALA A 38 -13.17 -0.22 -2.86
C ALA A 38 -12.73 -0.13 -1.38
N MET A 39 -12.64 1.11 -0.88
CA MET A 39 -12.25 1.40 0.50
C MET A 39 -10.88 0.84 0.91
N ALA A 40 -9.95 0.59 -0.02
CA ALA A 40 -8.61 0.08 0.31
C ALA A 40 -7.92 0.96 1.34
N SER A 41 -7.99 2.28 1.19
CA SER A 41 -7.39 3.25 2.12
C SER A 41 -7.96 3.10 3.53
N LYS A 42 -9.29 2.98 3.65
CA LYS A 42 -9.97 2.80 4.94
C LYS A 42 -9.62 1.46 5.57
N ARG A 43 -9.57 0.38 4.78
CA ARG A 43 -9.22 -0.96 5.24
C ARG A 43 -7.77 -1.03 5.71
N LEU A 44 -6.83 -0.41 4.99
CA LEU A 44 -5.43 -0.32 5.40
C LEU A 44 -5.27 0.49 6.69
N SER A 45 -6.01 1.60 6.83
CA SER A 45 -5.97 2.44 8.03
C SER A 45 -6.52 1.77 9.30
N ALA A 46 -7.25 0.65 9.17
CA ALA A 46 -7.71 -0.12 10.32
C ALA A 46 -6.55 -0.78 11.10
N ASP A 47 -5.39 -0.95 10.47
CA ASP A 47 -4.17 -1.47 11.09
C ASP A 47 -3.06 -0.40 11.08
N PRO A 48 -2.83 0.32 12.19
CA PRO A 48 -1.82 1.38 12.26
C PRO A 48 -0.38 0.85 12.20
N VAL A 49 -0.16 -0.44 12.50
CA VAL A 49 1.16 -1.06 12.37
C VAL A 49 1.47 -1.27 10.89
N LEU A 50 0.49 -1.74 10.12
CA LEU A 50 0.60 -1.94 8.68
C LEU A 50 0.87 -0.62 7.95
N THR A 51 0.13 0.45 8.24
CA THR A 51 0.35 1.76 7.59
C THR A 51 1.74 2.32 7.87
N ARG A 52 2.23 2.17 9.11
CA ARG A 52 3.62 2.51 9.47
C ARG A 52 4.63 1.67 8.70
N MET A 53 4.45 0.35 8.62
CA MET A 53 5.35 -0.53 7.88
C MET A 53 5.38 -0.22 6.38
N LEU A 54 4.23 0.09 5.77
CA LEU A 54 4.14 0.48 4.37
C LEU A 54 4.89 1.78 4.12
N THR A 55 4.73 2.77 5.00
CA THR A 55 5.45 4.06 4.90
C THR A 55 6.96 3.86 4.97
N THR A 56 7.44 3.11 5.97
CA THR A 56 8.87 2.79 6.09
C THR A 56 9.39 2.02 4.87
N ARG A 57 8.60 1.13 4.29
CA ARG A 57 8.99 0.44 3.05
C ARG A 57 9.04 1.36 1.84
N CYS A 58 8.08 2.27 1.70
CA CYS A 58 8.14 3.29 0.64
C CYS A 58 9.42 4.12 0.74
N GLU A 59 9.78 4.56 1.95
CA GLU A 59 11.02 5.32 2.20
C GLU A 59 12.27 4.50 1.83
N GLN A 60 12.34 3.24 2.25
CA GLN A 60 13.46 2.35 1.92
C GLN A 60 13.54 2.02 0.43
N ALA A 61 12.40 1.76 -0.22
CA ALA A 61 12.37 1.49 -1.65
C ALA A 61 12.79 2.73 -2.44
N LYS A 62 12.39 3.92 -2.01
CA LYS A 62 12.83 5.18 -2.61
C LYS A 62 14.33 5.41 -2.48
N ASP A 63 14.94 5.04 -1.35
CA ASP A 63 16.40 5.07 -1.17
C ASP A 63 17.09 4.03 -2.08
N ARG A 64 16.55 2.81 -2.14
CA ARG A 64 17.10 1.70 -2.94
C ARG A 64 17.03 1.90 -4.45
N TYR A 65 15.94 2.48 -4.94
CA TYR A 65 15.73 2.81 -6.35
C TYR A 65 16.00 4.30 -6.63
N GLY A 66 16.55 5.00 -5.63
CA GLY A 66 16.96 6.39 -5.64
C GLY A 66 18.13 6.62 -6.57
N ARG A 67 17.75 7.10 -7.75
CA ARG A 67 18.55 7.67 -8.84
C ARG A 67 19.27 8.95 -8.44
#